data_AF-A0A4R9VH62-F1
#
_entry.id   AF-A0A4R9VH62-F1
#
_cell.length_a   1.000
_cell.length_b   1.000
_cell.length_c   1.000
_cell.angle_alpha   90.00
_cell.angle_beta   90.00
_cell.angle_gamma   90.00
#
_symmetry.space_group_name_H-M   'P 1'
#
loop_
_entity.id
_entity.type
_entity.pdbx_description
1 polymer ?
#
loop_
_entity_poly.entity_id
_entity_poly.type
_entity_poly.pdbx_seq_one_letter_code
_entity_poly.pdbx_strand_id
1 'polypeptide(L)'
;GMYGIALRGARGSGANVWRWMPFFKAYGGKWFDGDKPAFNSDAAVKATETYLKLFKDSAPGTQTGSWDESTGAFLSGQVAILVESTPLSGMAVDPKTSQVVGKIGFLPPPSP
;
A
#
# COMPACT_ATOMS: atom_id res chain seq x y z
N GLY A 1 -10.45 -8.15 -15.66
CA GLY A 1 -10.51 -6.67 -15.64
C GLY A 1 -9.31 -6.15 -14.88
N MET A 2 -8.98 -4.87 -15.06
CA MET A 2 -7.92 -4.19 -14.31
C MET A 2 -8.52 -3.50 -13.08
N TYR A 3 -7.81 -3.54 -11.95
CA TYR A 3 -8.16 -2.85 -10.72
C TYR A 3 -7.34 -1.57 -10.56
N GLY A 4 -7.82 -0.64 -9.73
CA GLY A 4 -7.15 0.64 -9.52
C GLY A 4 -5.83 0.49 -8.76
N ILE A 5 -5.82 -0.31 -7.69
CA ILE A 5 -4.69 -0.35 -6.74
C ILE A 5 -4.44 -1.75 -6.16
N ALA A 6 -3.21 -2.02 -5.71
CA ALA A 6 -2.92 -3.11 -4.78
C ALA A 6 -2.47 -2.55 -3.42
N LEU A 7 -2.88 -3.23 -2.33
CA LEU A 7 -2.64 -2.84 -0.94
C LEU A 7 -2.32 -4.09 -0.10
N ARG A 8 -1.70 -3.92 1.06
CA ARG A 8 -1.48 -5.03 1.99
C ARG A 8 -2.62 -5.12 3.01
N GLY A 9 -3.45 -6.15 2.93
CA GLY A 9 -4.52 -6.43 3.89
C GLY A 9 -4.13 -7.38 5.03
N ALA A 10 -3.07 -8.16 4.85
CA ALA A 10 -2.59 -9.11 5.85
C ALA A 10 -2.26 -8.42 7.18
N ARG A 11 -2.72 -9.00 8.29
CA ARG A 11 -2.47 -8.49 9.63
C ARG A 11 -0.99 -8.66 10.00
N GLY A 12 -0.33 -7.57 10.35
CA GLY A 12 0.99 -7.62 10.96
C GLY A 12 1.77 -6.32 10.81
N SER A 13 2.72 -6.08 11.71
CA SER A 13 3.59 -4.91 11.65
C SER A 13 4.27 -4.83 10.28
N GLY A 14 4.77 -5.97 9.78
CA GLY A 14 5.38 -6.16 8.46
C GLY A 14 4.47 -6.05 7.24
N ALA A 15 3.15 -5.94 7.41
CA ALA A 15 2.16 -6.01 6.34
C ALA A 15 1.28 -4.75 6.29
N ASN A 16 0.02 -4.83 6.73
CA ASN A 16 -0.92 -3.73 6.67
C ASN A 16 -0.48 -2.49 7.45
N VAL A 17 0.18 -2.66 8.60
CA VAL A 17 0.57 -1.53 9.46
C VAL A 17 1.55 -0.61 8.72
N TRP A 18 2.62 -1.12 8.10
CA TRP A 18 3.58 -0.31 7.33
C TRP A 18 2.92 0.51 6.21
N ARG A 19 1.89 -0.05 5.55
CA ARG A 19 1.18 0.63 4.45
C ARG A 19 0.14 1.62 4.95
N TRP A 20 -0.38 1.42 6.16
CA TRP A 20 -1.29 2.34 6.84
C TRP A 20 -0.58 3.55 7.46
N MET A 21 0.65 3.41 7.97
CA MET A 21 1.38 4.48 8.68
C MET A 21 1.49 5.82 7.91
N PRO A 22 1.71 5.86 6.58
CA PRO A 22 1.74 7.10 5.83
C PRO A 22 0.42 7.87 5.91
N PHE A 23 -0.73 7.18 5.85
CA PHE A 23 -2.06 7.79 6.02
C PHE A 23 -2.24 8.32 7.44
N PHE A 24 -1.79 7.57 8.45
CA PHE A 24 -1.83 8.03 9.83
C PHE A 24 -1.05 9.33 10.03
N LYS A 25 0.19 9.38 9.51
CA LYS A 25 1.02 10.59 9.54
C LYS A 25 0.39 11.74 8.76
N ALA A 26 -0.18 11.45 7.58
CA ALA A 26 -0.87 12.42 6.72
C ALA A 26 -2.00 13.16 7.43
N TYR A 27 -2.80 12.44 8.23
CA TYR A 27 -3.89 13.02 9.00
C TYR A 27 -3.45 13.65 10.33
N GLY A 28 -2.15 13.84 10.55
CA GLY A 28 -1.61 14.47 11.76
C GLY A 28 -1.48 13.53 12.97
N GLY A 29 -1.50 12.22 12.72
CA GLY A 29 -1.38 11.19 13.75
C GLY A 29 -0.06 11.24 14.52
N LYS A 30 -0.14 10.99 15.83
CA LYS A 30 1.01 10.94 16.74
C LYS A 30 1.07 9.58 17.41
N TRP A 31 2.25 8.95 17.40
CA TRP A 31 2.44 7.71 18.17
C TRP A 31 2.48 7.98 19.67
N PHE A 32 3.10 9.10 20.06
CA PHE A 32 3.28 9.51 21.44
C PHE A 32 3.08 11.02 21.62
N ASP A 33 2.68 11.41 22.82
CA ASP A 33 2.69 12.77 23.35
C ASP A 33 3.54 12.78 24.63
N GLY A 34 4.79 13.21 24.51
CA GLY A 34 5.84 12.87 25.48
C GLY A 34 6.02 11.35 25.57
N ASP A 35 5.94 10.80 26.78
CA ASP A 35 6.04 9.35 27.02
C ASP A 35 4.68 8.63 26.96
N LYS A 36 3.58 9.34 26.70
CA LYS A 36 2.23 8.77 26.68
C LYS A 36 1.86 8.34 25.27
N PRO A 37 1.38 7.10 25.04
CA PRO A 37 0.83 6.71 23.75
C PRO A 37 -0.33 7.60 23.33
N ALA A 38 -0.30 8.12 22.10
CA ALA A 38 -1.27 9.08 21.58
C ALA A 38 -1.94 8.60 20.26
N PHE A 39 -1.70 7.36 19.85
CA PHE A 39 -2.14 6.85 18.56
C PHE A 39 -3.67 6.67 18.45
N ASN A 40 -4.36 6.42 19.57
CA ASN A 40 -5.82 6.37 19.60
C ASN A 40 -6.40 7.78 19.42
N SER A 41 -6.75 8.12 18.18
CA SER A 41 -7.07 9.49 17.77
C SER A 41 -7.95 9.52 16.52
N ASP A 42 -8.62 10.65 16.26
CA ASP A 42 -9.39 10.86 15.03
C ASP A 42 -8.54 10.68 13.77
N ALA A 43 -7.24 11.00 13.84
CA ALA A 43 -6.30 10.79 12.75
C ALA A 43 -6.14 9.29 12.42
N ALA A 44 -6.08 8.42 13.44
CA ALA A 44 -6.02 6.98 13.24
C ALA A 44 -7.32 6.43 12.66
N VAL A 45 -8.47 6.95 13.08
CA VAL A 45 -9.78 6.58 12.52
C VAL A 45 -9.84 6.96 11.03
N LYS A 46 -9.56 8.22 10.68
CA LYS A 46 -9.57 8.71 9.29
C LYS A 46 -8.58 7.97 8.39
N ALA A 47 -7.38 7.67 8.90
CA ALA A 47 -6.40 6.87 8.18
C ALA A 47 -6.93 5.46 7.86
N THR A 48 -7.56 4.84 8.85
CA THR A 48 -8.13 3.49 8.71
C THR A 48 -9.29 3.49 7.73
N GLU A 49 -10.23 4.44 7.83
CA GLU A 49 -11.36 4.58 6.90
C GLU A 49 -10.88 4.83 5.46
N THR A 50 -9.86 5.67 5.28
CA THR A 50 -9.25 5.94 3.97
C THR A 50 -8.64 4.66 3.40
N TYR A 51 -7.84 3.95 4.20
CA TYR A 51 -7.21 2.69 3.79
C TYR A 51 -8.25 1.62 3.43
N LEU A 52 -9.33 1.51 4.22
CA LEU A 52 -10.46 0.62 3.93
C LEU A 52 -11.22 1.00 2.66
N LYS A 53 -11.40 2.30 2.39
CA LYS A 53 -12.04 2.77 1.17
C LYS A 53 -11.26 2.37 -0.08
N LEU A 54 -9.92 2.42 -0.04
CA LEU A 54 -9.08 2.04 -1.17
C LEU A 54 -9.18 0.54 -1.52
N PHE A 55 -9.49 -0.34 -0.56
CA PHE A 55 -9.69 -1.76 -0.85
C PHE A 55 -10.89 -2.02 -1.79
N LYS A 56 -11.84 -1.08 -1.91
CA LYS A 56 -12.95 -1.17 -2.88
C LYS A 56 -12.46 -1.18 -4.33
N ASP A 57 -11.33 -0.53 -4.59
CA ASP A 57 -10.70 -0.46 -5.92
C ASP A 57 -9.54 -1.45 -6.07
N SER A 58 -9.35 -2.34 -5.08
CA SER A 58 -8.23 -3.26 -5.03
C SER A 58 -8.52 -4.64 -5.63
N ALA A 59 -7.47 -5.30 -6.12
CA ALA A 59 -7.56 -6.69 -6.55
C ALA A 59 -7.89 -7.63 -5.37
N PRO A 60 -8.82 -8.58 -5.48
CA PRO A 60 -9.30 -9.41 -4.37
C PRO A 60 -8.20 -10.11 -3.55
N GLY A 61 -7.17 -10.65 -4.21
CA GLY A 61 -6.07 -11.35 -3.53
C GLY A 61 -5.24 -10.46 -2.60
N THR A 62 -5.30 -9.14 -2.77
CA THR A 62 -4.54 -8.18 -1.97
C THR A 62 -5.27 -7.77 -0.68
N GLN A 63 -6.60 -7.97 -0.61
CA GLN A 63 -7.44 -7.61 0.54
C GLN A 63 -7.09 -8.38 1.82
N THR A 64 -6.50 -9.56 1.69
CA THR A 64 -5.97 -10.35 2.81
C THR A 64 -4.48 -10.68 2.64
N GLY A 65 -3.88 -10.19 1.55
CA GLY A 65 -2.50 -10.46 1.14
C GLY A 65 -1.48 -9.46 1.68
N SER A 66 -0.21 -9.76 1.45
CA SER A 66 0.95 -8.97 1.85
C SER A 66 1.75 -8.53 0.61
N TRP A 67 3.07 -8.48 0.73
CA TRP A 67 4.01 -8.12 -0.33
C TRP A 67 3.82 -8.96 -1.58
N ASP A 68 3.80 -10.29 -1.47
CA ASP A 68 3.79 -11.19 -2.63
C ASP A 68 2.51 -11.04 -3.46
N GLU A 69 1.34 -10.98 -2.81
CA GLU A 69 0.07 -10.79 -3.50
C GLU A 69 -0.01 -9.41 -4.17
N SER A 70 0.44 -8.35 -3.47
CA SER A 70 0.40 -6.98 -4.00
C SER A 70 1.34 -6.81 -5.19
N THR A 71 2.59 -7.28 -5.07
CA THR A 71 3.60 -7.18 -6.13
C THR A 71 3.25 -8.10 -7.30
N GLY A 72 2.79 -9.32 -7.05
CA GLY A 72 2.32 -10.23 -8.10
C GLY A 72 1.16 -9.65 -8.91
N ALA A 73 0.20 -8.99 -8.26
CA ALA A 73 -0.90 -8.32 -8.95
C ALA A 73 -0.41 -7.17 -9.86
N PHE A 74 0.60 -6.41 -9.44
CA PHE A 74 1.20 -5.36 -10.28
C PHE A 74 2.01 -5.93 -11.44
N LEU A 75 2.89 -6.90 -11.16
CA LEU A 75 3.78 -7.51 -12.15
C LEU A 75 3.03 -8.29 -13.24
N SER A 76 1.84 -8.82 -12.92
CA SER A 76 0.94 -9.46 -13.89
C SER A 76 0.01 -8.48 -14.62
N GLY A 77 0.09 -7.18 -14.33
CA GLY A 77 -0.75 -6.15 -14.96
C GLY A 77 -2.21 -6.14 -14.50
N GLN A 78 -2.51 -6.70 -13.33
CA GLN A 78 -3.87 -6.70 -12.77
C GLN A 78 -4.24 -5.37 -12.09
N VAL A 79 -3.26 -4.56 -11.68
CA VAL A 79 -3.51 -3.26 -11.01
C VAL A 79 -2.77 -2.12 -11.71
N ALA A 80 -3.35 -0.92 -11.70
CA ALA A 80 -2.74 0.27 -12.30
C ALA A 80 -1.72 0.96 -11.38
N ILE A 81 -1.99 1.01 -10.08
CA ILE A 81 -1.18 1.71 -9.08
C ILE A 81 -0.75 0.76 -7.97
N LEU A 82 0.48 0.91 -7.49
CA LEU A 82 0.97 0.21 -6.30
C LEU A 82 2.00 1.08 -5.57
N VAL A 83 1.72 1.41 -4.30
CA VAL A 83 2.67 2.10 -3.41
C VAL A 83 3.38 1.05 -2.56
N GLU A 84 4.62 0.72 -2.92
CA GLU A 84 5.29 -0.47 -2.39
C GLU A 84 6.81 -0.26 -2.22
N SER A 85 7.48 -1.18 -1.52
CA SER A 85 8.91 -1.08 -1.21
C SER A 85 9.78 -1.12 -2.46
N THR A 86 10.93 -0.46 -2.38
CA THR A 86 11.88 -0.27 -3.49
C THR A 86 12.27 -1.53 -4.26
N PRO A 87 12.40 -2.75 -3.66
CA PRO A 87 12.74 -3.96 -4.43
C PRO A 87 11.81 -4.24 -5.62
N LEU A 88 10.56 -3.79 -5.56
CA LEU A 88 9.60 -3.89 -6.67
C LEU A 88 10.14 -3.23 -7.94
N SER A 89 10.90 -2.13 -7.83
CA SER A 89 11.42 -1.41 -9.00
C SER A 89 12.30 -2.30 -9.90
N GLY A 90 13.16 -3.14 -9.30
CA GLY A 90 13.99 -4.09 -10.05
C GLY A 90 13.17 -5.21 -10.68
N MET A 91 12.22 -5.76 -9.94
CA MET A 91 11.31 -6.81 -10.45
C MET A 91 10.47 -6.29 -11.62
N ALA A 92 9.94 -5.07 -11.49
CA ALA A 92 9.04 -4.43 -12.44
C ALA A 92 9.67 -4.25 -13.83
N VAL A 93 11.00 -4.07 -13.90
CA VAL A 93 11.73 -3.90 -15.17
C VAL A 93 12.42 -5.18 -15.66
N ASP A 94 12.36 -6.29 -14.91
CA ASP A 94 12.92 -7.58 -15.32
C ASP A 94 11.87 -8.41 -16.09
N PRO A 95 12.08 -8.70 -17.39
CA PRO A 95 11.14 -9.50 -18.19
C PRO A 95 10.97 -10.95 -17.69
N LYS A 96 11.85 -11.45 -16.81
CA LYS A 96 11.67 -12.77 -16.17
C LYS A 96 10.61 -12.76 -15.09
N THR A 97 10.30 -11.60 -14.52
CA THR A 97 9.39 -11.46 -13.38
C THR A 97 8.20 -10.55 -13.65
N SER A 98 8.22 -9.75 -14.72
CA SER A 98 7.22 -8.72 -15.02
C SER A 98 6.62 -8.88 -16.42
N GLN A 99 5.30 -8.82 -16.51
CA GLN A 99 4.53 -8.76 -17.77
C GLN A 99 4.25 -7.31 -18.22
N VAL A 100 4.64 -6.33 -17.41
CA VAL A 100 4.39 -4.90 -17.62
C VAL A 100 5.67 -4.11 -17.94
N VAL A 101 6.75 -4.79 -18.30
CA VAL A 101 8.02 -4.16 -18.73
C VAL A 101 7.75 -3.12 -19.83
N GLY A 102 8.39 -1.95 -19.69
CA GLY A 102 8.23 -0.82 -20.62
C GLY A 102 6.94 -0.02 -20.45
N LYS A 103 6.08 -0.36 -19.48
CA LYS A 103 4.78 0.31 -19.23
C LYS A 103 4.69 0.95 -17.84
N ILE A 104 5.83 1.13 -17.16
CA ILE A 104 5.87 1.49 -15.74
C ILE A 104 6.41 2.91 -15.57
N GLY A 105 5.73 3.71 -14.75
CA GLY A 105 6.22 4.99 -14.23
C GLY A 105 6.48 4.90 -12.73
N PHE A 106 7.49 5.63 -12.26
CA PHE A 106 7.82 5.73 -10.83
C PHE A 106 7.61 7.16 -10.36
N LEU A 107 6.89 7.31 -9.25
CA LEU A 107 6.61 8.59 -8.62
C LEU A 107 6.79 8.45 -7.11
N PRO A 108 7.13 9.54 -6.40
CA PRO A 108 6.95 9.58 -4.95
C PRO A 108 5.51 9.20 -4.58
N PRO A 109 5.28 8.57 -3.42
CA PRO A 109 3.92 8.37 -2.94
C PRO A 109 3.20 9.72 -2.82
N PRO A 110 1.88 9.77 -3.04
CA PRO A 110 1.12 11.01 -2.88
C PRO A 110 1.40 11.63 -1.51
N SER A 111 1.69 12.92 -1.49
CA SER A 111 1.72 13.66 -0.24
C SER A 111 0.28 14.04 0.16
N PRO A 112 0.04 14.27 1.46
CA PRO A 112 -1.02 15.19 1.86
C PRO A 112 -0.80 16.58 1.26
#